data_AF-A0A9X0YKD8-F1
#
_entry.id   AF-A0A9X0YKD8-F1
#
_cell.length_a   1.000
_cell.length_b   1.000
_cell.length_c   1.000
_cell.angle_alpha   90.00
_cell.angle_beta   90.00
_cell.angle_gamma   90.00
#
_symmetry.space_group_name_H-M   'P 1'
#
loop_
_entity.id
_entity.type
_entity.pdbx_description
1 polymer ?
#
loop_
_entity_poly.entity_id
_entity_poly.type
_entity_poly.pdbx_seq_one_letter_code
_entity_poly.pdbx_strand_id
1 'polypeptide(L)'
;MYKAIGLNTTYNTDVLSAAVEYDFLNAFIFKMDYELEIFEHKDQAVYNTFDNANASLFYQRENSSWGFEIGAHNMFNTTFRQGNSFSNYLISDSKTYIMPRMLLFKVQYKL
;
A
#
# COMPACT_ATOMS: atom_id res chain seq x y z
N MET A 1 -41.60 -24.50 6.63
CA MET A 1 -40.91 -23.63 5.65
C MET A 1 -40.25 -22.49 6.42
N TYR A 2 -38.93 -22.46 6.52
CA TYR A 2 -38.22 -21.33 7.12
C TYR A 2 -37.81 -20.37 6.00
N LYS A 3 -38.35 -19.15 5.99
CA LYS A 3 -37.90 -18.06 5.11
C LYS A 3 -36.64 -17.45 5.73
N ALA A 4 -35.48 -17.64 5.09
CA ALA A 4 -34.30 -16.85 5.40
C ALA A 4 -34.52 -15.43 4.86
N ILE A 5 -34.52 -14.45 5.77
CA ILE A 5 -34.53 -13.03 5.44
C ILE A 5 -33.14 -12.71 4.86
N GLY A 6 -33.08 -12.37 3.56
CA GLY A 6 -31.86 -11.95 2.91
C GLY A 6 -31.44 -10.59 3.44
N LEU A 7 -30.39 -10.56 4.26
CA LEU A 7 -29.67 -9.33 4.58
C LEU A 7 -28.69 -9.08 3.43
N ASN A 8 -28.97 -8.06 2.62
CA ASN A 8 -28.04 -7.58 1.60
C ASN A 8 -26.90 -6.83 2.30
N THR A 9 -25.77 -7.51 2.55
CA THR A 9 -24.56 -6.86 3.04
C THR A 9 -23.83 -6.21 1.86
N THR A 10 -23.84 -4.90 1.76
CA THR A 10 -23.06 -4.14 0.78
C THR A 10 -21.66 -3.86 1.33
N TYR A 11 -20.64 -4.18 0.54
CA TYR A 11 -19.24 -3.94 0.85
C TYR A 11 -18.77 -2.72 0.05
N ASN A 12 -18.24 -1.69 0.71
CA ASN A 12 -17.61 -0.55 0.07
C ASN A 12 -16.12 -0.51 0.44
N THR A 13 -15.27 -0.32 -0.56
CA THR A 13 -13.82 -0.15 -0.38
C THR A 13 -13.43 1.15 -1.07
N ASP A 14 -12.95 2.10 -0.28
CA ASP A 14 -12.47 3.38 -0.79
C ASP A 14 -10.94 3.33 -0.82
N VAL A 15 -10.36 3.68 -1.97
CA VAL A 15 -8.91 3.71 -2.17
C VAL A 15 -8.49 5.12 -2.54
N LEU A 16 -7.60 5.70 -1.74
CA LEU A 16 -6.94 6.96 -2.01
C LEU A 16 -5.46 6.71 -2.27
N SER A 17 -5.00 7.10 -3.46
CA SER A 17 -3.59 6.99 -3.85
C SER A 17 -3.02 8.34 -4.25
N ALA A 18 -1.80 8.63 -3.84
CA ALA A 18 -1.03 9.80 -4.26
C ALA A 18 0.35 9.37 -4.70
N ALA A 19 0.81 9.88 -5.84
CA ALA A 19 2.15 9.65 -6.36
C ALA A 19 2.80 10.98 -6.72
N VAL A 20 4.07 11.14 -6.35
CA VAL A 20 4.88 12.31 -6.62
C VAL A 20 6.18 11.85 -7.26
N GLU A 21 6.51 12.43 -8.41
CA GLU A 21 7.81 12.30 -9.06
C GLU A 21 8.37 13.70 -9.29
N TYR A 22 9.61 13.91 -8.86
CA TYR A 22 10.27 15.21 -8.94
C TYR A 22 11.73 15.07 -9.37
N ASP A 23 12.03 15.67 -10.52
CA ASP A 23 13.37 15.71 -11.10
C ASP A 23 14.06 17.03 -10.74
N PHE A 24 15.27 16.94 -10.19
CA PHE A 24 16.03 18.12 -9.78
C PHE A 24 17.54 17.95 -9.98
N LEU A 25 18.23 19.11 -10.09
CA LEU A 25 19.68 19.20 -10.25
C LEU A 25 20.25 18.35 -11.41
N ASN A 26 19.44 18.06 -12.44
CA ASN A 26 19.79 17.27 -13.65
C ASN A 26 20.39 15.88 -13.37
N ALA A 27 20.22 15.36 -12.15
CA ALA A 27 20.84 14.11 -11.75
C ALA A 27 20.05 13.35 -10.69
N PHE A 28 19.07 13.99 -10.05
CA PHE A 28 18.27 13.38 -9.01
C PHE A 28 16.84 13.21 -9.45
N ILE A 29 16.28 12.05 -9.12
CA ILE A 29 14.86 11.74 -9.30
C ILE A 29 14.33 11.29 -7.94
N PHE A 30 13.41 12.06 -7.37
CA PHE A 30 12.72 11.68 -6.16
C PHE A 30 11.33 11.13 -6.52
N LYS A 31 11.00 9.97 -5.97
CA LYS A 31 9.68 9.33 -6.12
C LYS A 31 9.08 9.05 -4.76
N MET A 32 7.79 9.31 -4.62
CA MET A 32 7.03 8.96 -3.42
C MET A 32 5.65 8.47 -3.84
N ASP A 33 5.25 7.33 -3.29
CA ASP A 33 3.97 6.70 -3.50
C ASP A 33 3.29 6.50 -2.15
N TYR A 34 2.03 6.92 -2.05
CA TYR A 34 1.18 6.74 -0.88
C TYR A 34 -0.13 6.10 -1.30
N GLU A 35 -0.56 5.12 -0.52
CA GLU A 35 -1.82 4.42 -0.69
C GLU A 35 -2.52 4.31 0.66
N LEU A 36 -3.82 4.62 0.66
CA LEU A 36 -4.72 4.49 1.79
C LEU A 36 -5.96 3.75 1.32
N GLU A 37 -6.17 2.55 1.82
CA GLU A 37 -7.41 1.80 1.64
C GLU A 37 -8.24 1.88 2.92
N ILE A 38 -9.50 2.27 2.78
CA ILE A 38 -10.48 2.30 3.86
C ILE A 38 -11.55 1.25 3.55
N PHE A 39 -11.63 0.24 4.42
CA PHE A 39 -12.68 -0.76 4.38
C PHE A 39 -13.80 -0.37 5.34
N GLU A 40 -14.98 -0.06 4.77
CA GLU A 40 -16.18 0.25 5.55
C GLU A 40 -17.22 -0.86 5.44
N HIS A 41 -17.58 -1.44 6.60
CA HIS A 41 -18.75 -2.29 6.75
C HIS A 41 -19.90 -1.51 7.37
N LYS A 42 -20.93 -1.19 6.56
CA LYS A 42 -22.09 -0.41 7.01
C LYS A 42 -22.93 -1.07 8.10
N ASP A 43 -22.93 -2.41 8.18
CA ASP A 43 -23.81 -3.14 9.10
C ASP A 43 -23.18 -3.46 10.47
N GLN A 44 -21.85 -3.43 10.65
CA GLN A 44 -21.22 -3.98 11.87
C GLN A 44 -20.02 -3.21 12.46
N ALA A 45 -19.81 -1.93 12.11
CA ALA A 45 -18.80 -1.07 12.75
C ALA A 45 -17.36 -1.63 12.74
N VAL A 46 -17.01 -2.42 11.72
CA VAL A 46 -15.64 -2.85 11.47
C VAL A 46 -15.02 -1.87 10.50
N TYR A 47 -14.11 -1.04 11.03
CA TYR A 47 -13.28 -0.11 10.26
C TYR A 47 -11.89 -0.72 10.17
N ASN A 48 -11.44 -1.06 8.96
CA ASN A 48 -10.04 -1.42 8.75
C ASN A 48 -9.41 -0.45 7.77
N THR A 49 -8.34 0.20 8.21
CA THR A 49 -7.59 1.17 7.41
C THR A 49 -6.23 0.57 7.14
N PHE A 50 -5.87 0.50 5.87
CA PHE A 50 -4.55 0.06 5.43
C PHE A 50 -3.87 1.26 4.76
N ASP A 51 -2.79 1.75 5.37
CA ASP A 51 -1.96 2.81 4.80
C ASP A 51 -0.56 2.29 4.49
N ASN A 52 -0.02 2.69 3.35
CA ASN A 52 1.32 2.32 2.93
C ASN A 52 1.97 3.50 2.20
N ALA A 53 3.22 3.79 2.56
CA ALA A 53 4.03 4.76 1.84
C ALA A 53 5.38 4.16 1.45
N ASN A 54 5.78 4.43 0.21
CA ASN A 54 7.10 4.15 -0.31
C ASN A 54 7.72 5.45 -0.79
N ALA A 55 9.04 5.57 -0.66
CA ALA A 55 9.79 6.67 -1.23
C ALA A 55 11.12 6.16 -1.78
N SER A 56 11.59 6.74 -2.87
CA SER A 56 12.93 6.49 -3.38
C SER A 56 13.60 7.77 -3.85
N LEU A 57 14.91 7.81 -3.69
CA LEU A 57 15.77 8.84 -4.24
C LEU A 57 16.80 8.17 -5.12
N PHE A 58 16.73 8.48 -6.40
CA PHE A 58 17.66 8.03 -7.41
C PHE A 58 18.63 9.15 -7.77
N TYR A 59 19.90 8.79 -7.98
CA TYR A 59 20.96 9.68 -8.41
C TYR A 59 21.76 9.05 -9.55
N GLN A 60 21.84 9.77 -10.67
CA GLN A 60 22.74 9.46 -11.78
C GLN A 60 23.19 10.74 -12.47
N ARG A 61 24.50 10.97 -12.53
CA ARG A 61 25.08 12.09 -13.27
C ARG A 61 25.02 11.79 -14.78
N GLU A 62 24.70 12.79 -15.61
CA GLU A 62 24.54 12.65 -17.08
C GLU A 62 25.71 11.93 -17.78
N ASN A 63 26.95 12.19 -17.35
CA ASN A 63 28.17 11.59 -17.90
C ASN A 63 28.74 10.44 -17.03
N SER A 64 27.92 9.83 -16.17
CA SER A 64 28.34 8.73 -15.30
C SER A 64 27.67 7.44 -15.72
N SER A 65 28.47 6.38 -15.85
CA SER A 65 27.99 5.00 -15.95
C SER A 65 27.37 4.49 -14.64
N TRP A 66 27.67 5.13 -13.51
CA TRP A 66 27.15 4.74 -12.20
C TRP A 66 25.86 5.48 -11.87
N GLY A 67 24.88 4.73 -11.39
CA GLY A 67 23.67 5.23 -10.74
C GLY A 67 23.48 4.60 -9.37
N PHE A 68 22.84 5.34 -8.46
CA PHE A 68 22.60 4.94 -7.09
C PHE A 68 21.15 5.21 -6.73
N GLU A 69 20.52 4.30 -6.01
CA GLU A 69 19.15 4.48 -5.53
C GLU A 69 19.08 4.11 -4.06
N ILE A 70 18.40 4.93 -3.26
CA ILE A 70 17.98 4.58 -1.91
C ILE A 70 16.46 4.61 -1.86
N GLY A 71 15.86 3.49 -1.44
CA GLY A 71 14.42 3.32 -1.30
C GLY A 71 14.03 3.01 0.14
N ALA A 72 12.92 3.55 0.60
CA ALA A 72 12.24 3.21 1.83
C ALA A 72 10.86 2.64 1.47
N HIS A 73 10.58 1.43 1.94
CA HIS A 73 9.30 0.76 1.71
C HIS A 73 8.55 0.57 3.02
N ASN A 74 7.22 0.66 2.96
CA ASN A 74 6.34 0.53 4.11
C ASN A 74 6.75 1.46 5.27
N MET A 75 6.77 2.77 4.98
CA MET A 75 7.23 3.80 5.93
C MET A 75 6.37 3.86 7.21
N PHE A 76 5.09 3.50 7.13
CA PHE A 76 4.15 3.46 8.27
C PHE A 76 4.18 2.15 9.07
N ASN A 77 5.00 1.18 8.64
CA ASN A 77 5.17 -0.11 9.33
C ASN A 77 3.84 -0.88 9.46
N THR A 78 3.03 -0.85 8.41
CA THR A 78 1.77 -1.58 8.34
C THR A 78 2.06 -3.07 8.23
N THR A 79 1.70 -3.83 9.26
CA THR A 79 2.12 -5.23 9.42
C THR A 79 1.12 -6.23 8.86
N PHE A 80 -0.16 -5.87 8.84
CA PHE A 80 -1.20 -6.74 8.33
C PHE A 80 -2.34 -5.94 7.73
N ARG A 81 -2.92 -6.48 6.66
CA ARG A 81 -4.23 -6.09 6.13
C ARG A 81 -5.23 -7.12 6.65
N GLN A 82 -6.20 -6.66 7.42
CA GLN A 82 -7.28 -7.48 7.95
C GLN A 82 -8.56 -7.28 7.11
N GLY A 83 -9.18 -8.36 6.69
CA GLY A 83 -10.45 -8.36 5.98
C GLY A 83 -11.41 -9.32 6.66
N ASN A 84 -12.51 -8.80 7.19
CA ASN A 84 -13.53 -9.61 7.85
C ASN A 84 -14.75 -9.69 6.92
N SER A 85 -15.20 -10.89 6.57
CA SER A 85 -16.46 -11.11 5.85
C SER A 85 -17.42 -11.89 6.73
N PHE A 86 -18.61 -11.34 6.94
CA PHE A 86 -19.68 -11.95 7.71
C PHE A 86 -20.86 -12.27 6.79
N SER A 87 -21.30 -13.53 6.82
CA SER A 87 -22.50 -14.05 6.16
C SER A 87 -23.37 -14.73 7.21
N ASN A 88 -24.70 -14.80 6.98
CA ASN A 88 -25.68 -15.44 7.89
C ASN A 88 -25.32 -16.89 8.31
N TYR A 89 -24.36 -17.53 7.65
CA TYR A 89 -23.91 -18.90 7.92
C TYR A 89 -22.41 -19.05 8.18
N LEU A 90 -21.59 -18.01 7.96
CA LEU A 90 -20.13 -18.11 7.99
C LEU A 90 -19.49 -16.78 8.41
N ILE A 91 -18.58 -16.87 9.37
CA ILE A 91 -17.69 -15.77 9.78
C ILE A 91 -16.31 -16.10 9.22
N SER A 92 -15.78 -15.26 8.35
CA SER A 92 -14.45 -15.41 7.76
C SER A 92 -13.60 -14.21 8.14
N ASP A 93 -12.55 -14.44 8.93
CA ASP A 93 -11.51 -13.47 9.25
C ASP A 93 -10.26 -13.83 8.44
N SER A 94 -9.81 -12.92 7.58
CA SER A 94 -8.63 -13.08 6.75
C SER A 94 -7.58 -12.04 7.12
N LYS A 95 -6.36 -12.51 7.40
CA LYS A 95 -5.23 -11.65 7.73
C LYS A 95 -4.12 -11.87 6.72
N THR A 96 -3.86 -10.86 5.90
CA THR A 96 -2.77 -10.86 4.93
C THR A 96 -1.58 -10.11 5.54
N TYR A 97 -0.47 -10.81 5.71
CA TYR A 97 0.76 -10.20 6.22
C TYR A 97 1.45 -9.41 5.10
N ILE A 98 1.84 -8.18 5.43
CA ILE A 98 2.50 -7.27 4.50
C ILE A 98 3.99 -7.27 4.79
N MET A 99 4.79 -7.04 3.75
CA MET A 99 6.24 -6.97 3.88
C MET A 99 6.63 -5.91 4.94
N PRO A 100 7.48 -6.25 5.90
CA PRO A 100 7.89 -5.30 6.94
C PRO A 100 8.66 -4.13 6.33
N ARG A 101 8.70 -3.02 7.08
CA ARG A 101 9.45 -1.82 6.71
C ARG A 101 10.90 -2.15 6.36
N MET A 102 11.36 -1.69 5.20
CA MET A 102 12.72 -1.91 4.74
C MET A 102 13.35 -0.68 4.09
N LEU A 103 14.67 -0.62 4.15
CA LEU A 103 15.49 0.30 3.39
C LEU A 103 16.29 -0.51 2.37
N LEU A 104 16.25 -0.10 1.11
CA LEU A 104 16.94 -0.74 0.01
C LEU A 104 17.93 0.23 -0.61
N PHE A 105 19.18 -0.20 -0.75
CA PHE A 105 20.21 0.52 -1.48
C PHE A 105 20.57 -0.25 -2.74
N LYS A 106 20.50 0.40 -3.90
CA LYS A 106 20.83 -0.19 -5.21
C LYS A 106 21.99 0.58 -5.83
N VAL A 107 22.87 -0.18 -6.49
CA VAL A 107 23.95 0.36 -7.32
C VAL A 107 23.77 -0.22 -8.71
N GLN A 108 23.75 0.65 -9.72
CA GLN A 108 23.62 0.26 -11.12
C GLN A 108 24.80 0.78 -11.93
N TYR A 109 25.26 -0.03 -12.89
CA TYR A 109 26.34 0.31 -13.79
C TYR A 109 25.89 0.14 -15.24
N LYS A 110 25.97 1.21 -16.02
CA LYS A 110 25.66 1.24 -17.45
C LYS A 110 26.95 1.09 -18.25
N LEU A 111 27.04 0.01 -19.02
CA LEU A 111 28.12 -0.26 -19.98
C LEU A 111 28.01 0.64 -21.21
#